data_AF-A0A8J5ZLF0-F1
#
_entry.id   AF-A0A8J5ZLF0-F1
#
_cell.length_a   1.000
_cell.length_b   1.000
_cell.length_c   1.000
_cell.angle_alpha   90.00
_cell.angle_beta   90.00
_cell.angle_gamma   90.00
#
_symmetry.space_group_name_H-M   'P 1'
#
loop_
_entity.id
_entity.type
_entity.pdbx_description
1 polymer ?
#
loop_
_entity_poly.entity_id
_entity_poly.type
_entity_poly.pdbx_seq_one_letter_code
_entity_poly.pdbx_strand_id
1 'polypeptide(L)'
;MPEPKYVIAMGACTITGWMFSTDSYSTVRGVDKLTPVDFYLPGCPPKPEAVIGAITKLHKKISREIYEDRERLLFLGQEVDSEISNQLIGLMVYLSIENDTKDLYLFINSPGGWVIPGVAIYDTMQFVQPDVHTICMRLAASIYRYRI
;
A
#
# COMPACT_ATOMS: atom_id res chain seq x y z
N MET A 1 -20.45 -9.11 0.25
CA MET A 1 -20.63 -7.69 0.64
C MET A 1 -19.27 -7.01 0.43
N PRO A 2 -19.16 -5.87 -0.26
CA PRO A 2 -17.90 -5.13 -0.29
C PRO A 2 -17.60 -4.59 1.11
N GLU A 3 -16.49 -5.01 1.71
CA GLU A 3 -16.03 -4.43 2.98
C GLU A 3 -15.44 -3.03 2.71
N PRO A 4 -15.98 -1.97 3.32
CA PRO A 4 -15.45 -0.62 3.15
C PRO A 4 -14.06 -0.50 3.79
N LYS A 5 -13.13 0.20 3.13
CA LYS A 5 -11.76 0.41 3.64
C LYS A 5 -11.69 1.28 4.91
N TYR A 6 -12.59 2.25 5.04
CA TYR A 6 -12.65 3.13 6.21
C TYR A 6 -14.09 3.46 6.57
N VAL A 7 -14.43 3.44 7.85
CA VAL A 7 -15.78 3.70 8.34
C VAL A 7 -15.76 4.67 9.52
N ILE A 8 -16.57 5.73 9.44
CA ILE A 8 -16.82 6.66 10.54
C ILE A 8 -18.25 6.46 11.04
N ALA A 9 -18.41 6.11 12.32
CA ALA A 9 -19.71 6.04 12.97
C ALA A 9 -20.05 7.39 13.61
N MET A 10 -21.10 8.04 13.11
CA MET A 10 -21.52 9.36 13.58
C MET A 10 -22.84 9.27 14.36
N GLY A 11 -22.80 9.79 15.57
CA GLY A 11 -23.95 10.04 16.40
C GLY A 11 -24.40 8.84 17.25
N ALA A 12 -25.05 9.16 18.37
CA ALA A 12 -25.35 8.17 19.40
C ALA A 12 -26.24 7.02 18.91
N CYS A 13 -27.17 7.30 17.98
CA CYS A 13 -28.02 6.27 17.37
C CYS A 13 -27.20 5.23 16.59
N THR A 14 -26.14 5.65 15.89
CA THR A 14 -25.29 4.75 15.09
C THR A 14 -24.32 3.95 15.96
N ILE A 15 -23.77 4.58 17.00
CA ILE A 15 -22.71 3.99 17.83
C ILE A 15 -23.29 2.98 18.83
N THR A 16 -24.40 3.31 19.50
CA THR A 16 -24.95 2.49 20.59
C THR A 16 -26.41 2.05 20.36
N GLY A 17 -27.08 2.56 19.32
CA GLY A 17 -28.53 2.40 19.15
C GLY A 17 -29.37 3.38 19.98
N TRP A 18 -28.73 4.18 20.84
CA TRP A 18 -29.34 5.19 21.71
C TRP A 18 -30.67 4.73 22.36
N MET A 19 -31.72 5.55 22.27
CA MET A 19 -33.06 5.34 22.84
C MET A 19 -33.74 4.04 22.36
N PHE A 20 -33.27 3.45 21.26
CA PHE A 20 -33.81 2.21 20.71
C PHE A 20 -33.05 0.96 21.17
N SER A 21 -31.94 1.13 21.90
CA SER A 21 -31.06 0.03 22.32
C SER A 21 -31.71 -0.95 23.30
N THR A 22 -32.61 -0.48 24.16
CA THR A 22 -33.28 -1.30 25.19
C THR A 22 -34.59 -1.93 24.72
N ASP A 23 -35.40 -1.21 23.93
CA ASP A 23 -36.80 -1.59 23.66
C ASP A 23 -37.11 -2.13 22.25
N SER A 24 -36.15 -2.13 21.31
CA SER A 24 -36.43 -2.56 19.93
C SER A 24 -35.59 -3.75 19.49
N TYR A 25 -36.25 -4.83 19.05
CA TYR A 25 -35.61 -6.00 18.43
C TYR A 25 -35.17 -5.73 16.97
N SER A 26 -35.75 -4.69 16.37
CA SER A 26 -35.51 -4.32 14.97
C SER A 26 -34.23 -3.51 14.78
N THR A 27 -33.63 -2.99 15.85
CA THR A 27 -32.41 -2.18 15.76
C THR A 27 -31.19 -2.96 16.25
N VAL A 28 -30.10 -2.84 15.49
CA VAL A 28 -28.83 -3.43 15.88
C VAL A 28 -28.20 -2.53 16.94
N ARG A 29 -27.78 -3.11 18.07
CA ARG A 29 -27.11 -2.40 19.17
C ARG A 29 -25.68 -2.00 18.77
N GLY A 30 -25.59 -0.93 17.98
CA GLY A 30 -24.34 -0.39 17.44
C GLY A 30 -23.97 -0.96 16.09
N VAL A 31 -23.41 -0.10 15.23
CA VAL A 31 -22.97 -0.45 13.88
C VAL A 31 -21.76 -1.42 13.87
N ASP A 32 -21.06 -1.56 14.99
CA ASP A 32 -19.89 -2.44 15.16
C ASP A 32 -20.16 -3.91 14.87
N LYS A 33 -21.42 -4.33 15.03
CA LYS A 33 -21.84 -5.71 14.74
C LYS A 33 -22.00 -5.99 13.26
N LEU A 34 -22.07 -4.94 12.43
CA LEU A 34 -22.33 -5.04 10.99
C LEU A 34 -21.07 -4.74 10.17
N THR A 35 -20.30 -3.74 10.59
CA THR A 35 -19.08 -3.30 9.89
C THR A 35 -18.04 -2.84 10.90
N PRO A 36 -16.73 -3.09 10.65
CA PRO A 36 -15.67 -2.56 11.49
C PRO A 36 -15.63 -1.04 11.39
N VAL A 37 -15.58 -0.34 12.53
CA VAL A 37 -15.56 1.13 12.61
C VAL A 37 -14.17 1.63 12.99
N ASP A 38 -13.64 2.61 12.26
CA ASP A 38 -12.34 3.23 12.56
C ASP A 38 -12.45 4.37 13.57
N PHE A 39 -13.49 5.19 13.47
CA PHE A 39 -13.66 6.38 14.29
C PHE A 39 -15.11 6.57 14.71
N TYR A 40 -15.30 6.87 15.99
CA TYR A 40 -16.61 7.21 16.57
C TYR A 40 -16.71 8.71 16.84
N LEU A 41 -17.83 9.30 16.42
CA LEU A 41 -18.20 10.69 16.64
C LEU A 41 -19.40 10.77 17.57
N PRO A 42 -19.19 10.92 18.90
CA PRO A 42 -20.31 11.06 19.83
C PRO A 42 -21.04 12.40 19.63
N GLY A 43 -22.36 12.37 19.78
CA GLY A 43 -23.21 13.56 19.70
C GLY A 43 -24.58 13.26 19.08
N CYS A 44 -25.58 14.08 19.37
CA CYS A 44 -26.90 13.96 18.76
C CYS A 44 -27.58 15.34 18.72
N PRO A 45 -27.31 16.20 17.71
CA PRO A 45 -26.32 16.03 16.63
C PRO A 45 -24.90 16.35 17.11
N PRO A 46 -23.85 15.76 16.51
CA PRO A 46 -22.48 16.16 16.81
C PRO A 46 -22.20 17.56 16.26
N LYS A 47 -21.33 18.29 16.97
CA LYS A 47 -20.95 19.65 16.58
C LYS A 47 -20.17 19.65 15.26
N PRO A 48 -20.33 20.66 14.40
CA PRO A 48 -19.64 20.72 13.11
C PRO A 48 -18.12 20.66 13.24
N GLU A 49 -17.55 21.23 14.30
CA GLU A 49 -16.10 21.18 14.56
C GLU A 49 -15.61 19.75 14.81
N ALA A 50 -16.41 18.93 15.50
CA ALA A 50 -16.07 17.53 15.75
C ALA A 50 -16.06 16.73 14.45
N VAL A 51 -17.03 16.98 13.57
CA VAL A 51 -17.11 16.32 12.25
C VAL A 51 -15.90 16.67 11.39
N ILE A 52 -15.55 17.96 11.29
CA ILE A 52 -14.38 18.42 10.53
C ILE A 52 -13.08 17.83 11.13
N GLY A 53 -12.98 17.78 12.46
CA GLY A 53 -11.85 17.18 13.16
C GLY A 53 -11.71 15.68 12.87
N ALA A 54 -12.82 14.93 12.85
CA ALA A 54 -12.80 13.50 12.53
C ALA A 54 -12.42 13.24 11.07
N ILE A 55 -12.94 14.03 10.11
CA ILE A 55 -12.54 13.94 8.70
C ILE A 55 -11.05 14.24 8.56
N THR A 56 -10.54 15.27 9.25
CA THR A 56 -9.11 15.62 9.25
C THR A 56 -8.25 14.50 9.84
N LYS A 57 -8.72 13.84 10.91
CA LYS A 57 -8.03 12.71 11.55
C LYS A 57 -8.01 11.48 10.64
N LEU A 58 -9.12 11.19 9.96
CA LEU A 58 -9.19 10.13 8.97
C LEU A 58 -8.24 10.41 7.80
N HIS A 59 -8.25 11.64 7.28
CA HIS A 59 -7.36 12.03 6.18
C HIS A 59 -5.89 11.85 6.55
N LYS A 60 -5.48 12.23 7.78
CA LYS A 60 -4.11 11.97 8.27
C LYS A 60 -3.77 10.49 8.38
N LYS A 61 -4.72 9.62 8.76
CA LYS A 61 -4.52 8.16 8.79
C LYS A 61 -4.27 7.63 7.38
N ILE A 62 -5.12 8.01 6.42
CA ILE A 62 -4.99 7.65 5.01
C ILE A 62 -3.66 8.13 4.43
N SER A 63 -3.31 9.41 4.63
CA SER A 63 -2.04 9.95 4.10
C SER A 63 -0.81 9.27 4.70
N ARG A 64 -0.86 8.84 5.97
CA ARG A 64 0.23 8.09 6.59
C ARG A 64 0.34 6.69 6.01
N GLU A 65 -0.77 5.98 5.86
CA GLU A 65 -0.79 4.66 5.22
C GLU A 65 -0.28 4.73 3.77
N ILE A 66 -0.70 5.73 2.99
CA ILE A 66 -0.20 5.93 1.61
C ILE A 66 1.31 6.24 1.59
N TYR A 67 1.82 6.97 2.58
CA TYR A 67 3.26 7.29 2.64
C TYR A 67 4.09 6.09 3.09
N GLU A 68 3.58 5.29 4.03
CA GLU A 68 4.23 4.04 4.44
C GLU A 68 4.18 3.01 3.31
N ASP A 69 3.08 2.97 2.56
CA ASP A 69 2.82 2.05 1.45
C ASP A 69 3.19 2.65 0.10
N ARG A 70 4.27 3.43 0.04
CA ARG A 70 4.91 3.73 -1.24
C ARG A 70 5.33 2.40 -1.85
N GLU A 71 4.52 1.93 -2.79
CA GLU A 71 4.74 0.66 -3.45
C GLU A 71 6.13 0.69 -4.10
N ARG A 72 6.98 -0.25 -3.70
CA ARG A 72 8.39 -0.35 -4.12
C ARG A 72 8.48 -1.02 -5.48
N LEU A 73 7.86 -0.38 -6.45
CA LEU A 73 7.70 -0.86 -7.82
C LEU A 73 8.82 -0.29 -8.69
N LEU A 74 9.66 -1.17 -9.21
CA LEU A 74 10.70 -0.84 -10.17
C LEU A 74 10.25 -1.34 -11.55
N PHE A 75 10.35 -0.49 -12.58
CA PHE A 75 9.93 -0.83 -13.94
C PHE A 75 11.11 -0.80 -14.90
N LEU A 76 11.39 -1.94 -15.55
CA LEU A 76 12.34 -2.08 -16.64
C LEU A 76 11.56 -2.25 -17.95
N GLY A 77 11.25 -1.14 -18.63
CA GLY A 77 10.46 -1.13 -19.87
C GLY A 77 11.25 -0.97 -21.18
N GLN A 78 12.57 -0.85 -21.09
CA GLN A 78 13.46 -0.49 -22.20
C GLN A 78 14.67 -1.43 -22.27
N GLU A 79 15.49 -1.29 -23.32
CA GLU A 79 16.76 -2.01 -23.43
C GLU A 79 17.70 -1.68 -22.28
N VAL A 80 18.50 -2.66 -21.87
CA VAL A 80 19.39 -2.51 -20.72
C VAL A 80 20.75 -2.00 -21.19
N ASP A 81 21.03 -0.77 -20.77
CA ASP A 81 22.32 -0.12 -20.91
C ASP A 81 22.91 0.22 -19.52
N SER A 82 24.19 0.59 -19.49
CA SER A 82 24.95 0.89 -18.28
C SER A 82 24.34 2.05 -17.49
N GLU A 83 23.77 3.05 -18.16
CA GLU A 83 23.11 4.18 -17.51
C GLU A 83 21.84 3.75 -16.76
N ILE A 84 20.95 3.03 -17.44
CA ILE A 84 19.68 2.54 -16.88
C ILE A 84 19.95 1.54 -15.75
N SER A 85 20.96 0.70 -15.92
CA SER A 85 21.42 -0.24 -14.90
C SER A 85 21.90 0.49 -13.64
N ASN A 86 22.75 1.52 -13.79
CA ASN A 86 23.24 2.27 -12.65
C ASN A 86 22.10 3.00 -11.92
N GLN A 87 21.13 3.53 -12.65
CA GLN A 87 19.92 4.14 -12.05
C GLN A 87 19.10 3.11 -11.27
N LEU A 88 18.90 1.91 -11.83
CA LEU A 88 18.14 0.84 -11.18
C LEU A 88 18.84 0.33 -9.92
N ILE A 89 20.16 0.11 -9.99
CA ILE A 89 21.00 -0.28 -8.86
C ILE A 89 20.94 0.79 -7.77
N GLY A 90 21.07 2.06 -8.13
CA GLY A 90 20.95 3.18 -7.19
C GLY A 90 19.60 3.22 -6.49
N LEU A 91 18.50 2.98 -7.21
CA LEU A 91 17.15 2.90 -6.64
C LEU A 91 16.99 1.68 -5.71
N MET A 92 17.51 0.51 -6.08
CA MET A 92 17.47 -0.68 -5.23
C MET A 92 18.23 -0.45 -3.92
N VAL A 93 19.43 0.13 -3.98
CA VAL A 93 20.22 0.47 -2.79
C VAL A 93 19.53 1.53 -1.94
N TYR A 94 18.98 2.58 -2.57
CA TYR A 94 18.24 3.62 -1.86
C TYR A 94 17.02 3.05 -1.10
N LEU A 95 16.22 2.22 -1.77
CA LEU A 95 15.06 1.58 -1.15
C LEU A 95 15.46 0.62 -0.02
N SER A 96 16.60 -0.06 -0.15
CA SER A 96 17.16 -0.90 0.91
C SER A 96 17.60 -0.09 2.13
N ILE A 97 18.06 1.16 1.96
CA ILE A 97 18.41 2.04 3.08
C ILE A 97 17.15 2.58 3.78
N GLU A 98 16.10 2.89 3.02
CA GLU A 98 14.89 3.49 3.58
C GLU A 98 14.10 2.53 4.46
N ASN A 99 14.02 1.24 4.07
CA ASN A 99 13.43 0.17 4.89
C ASN A 99 13.89 -1.18 4.31
N ASP A 100 14.37 -2.09 5.16
CA ASP A 100 14.92 -3.41 4.80
C ASP A 100 13.88 -4.53 4.87
N THR A 101 12.75 -4.31 5.54
CA THR A 101 11.71 -5.32 5.78
C THR A 101 10.69 -5.48 4.66
N LYS A 102 10.59 -4.50 3.75
CA LYS A 102 9.58 -4.50 2.69
C LYS A 102 10.15 -5.00 1.37
N ASP A 103 9.47 -5.99 0.81
CA ASP A 103 9.81 -6.58 -0.47
C ASP A 103 9.80 -5.56 -1.62
N LEU A 104 10.62 -5.84 -2.63
CA LEU A 104 10.77 -5.07 -3.85
C LEU A 104 10.09 -5.81 -5.00
N TYR A 105 9.37 -5.10 -5.85
CA TYR A 105 8.73 -5.68 -7.03
C TYR A 105 9.34 -5.09 -8.28
N LEU A 106 10.03 -5.92 -9.07
CA LEU A 106 10.64 -5.54 -10.32
C LEU A 106 9.84 -6.08 -11.50
N PHE A 107 9.27 -5.18 -12.27
CA PHE A 107 8.55 -5.50 -13.49
C PHE A 107 9.48 -5.44 -14.69
N ILE A 108 9.62 -6.57 -15.38
CA ILE A 108 10.51 -6.71 -16.52
C ILE A 108 9.66 -6.77 -17.80
N ASN A 109 9.89 -5.79 -18.66
CA ASN A 109 9.40 -5.70 -20.03
C ASN A 109 10.53 -5.17 -20.92
N SER A 110 11.60 -5.95 -21.06
CA SER A 110 12.79 -5.56 -21.80
C SER A 110 13.09 -6.56 -22.92
N PRO A 111 13.36 -6.10 -24.15
CA PRO A 111 13.78 -6.98 -25.25
C PRO A 111 15.21 -7.53 -25.06
N GLY A 112 15.93 -7.11 -24.00
CA GLY A 112 17.30 -7.52 -23.70
C GLY A 112 18.26 -6.32 -23.65
N GLY A 113 19.55 -6.59 -23.74
CA GLY A 113 20.58 -5.55 -23.71
C GLY A 113 21.96 -6.13 -23.44
N TRP A 114 22.83 -5.31 -22.85
CA TRP A 114 24.20 -5.69 -22.53
C TRP A 114 24.26 -6.64 -21.33
N VAL A 115 25.13 -7.65 -21.43
CA VAL A 115 25.32 -8.69 -20.41
C VAL A 115 25.87 -8.11 -19.11
N ILE A 116 26.85 -7.20 -19.20
CA ILE A 116 27.54 -6.62 -18.03
C ILE A 116 26.57 -5.88 -17.08
N PRO A 117 25.75 -4.92 -17.56
CA PRO A 117 24.76 -4.29 -16.70
C PRO A 117 23.71 -5.28 -16.15
N GLY A 118 23.33 -6.30 -16.94
CA GLY A 118 22.46 -7.37 -16.44
C GLY A 118 23.04 -8.14 -15.25
N VAL A 119 24.33 -8.46 -15.29
CA VAL A 119 25.04 -9.11 -14.16
C VAL A 119 25.15 -8.15 -12.97
N ALA A 120 25.45 -6.86 -13.20
CA ALA A 120 25.53 -5.88 -12.12
C ALA A 120 24.19 -5.73 -11.37
N ILE A 121 23.07 -5.72 -12.10
CA ILE A 121 21.73 -5.72 -11.49
C ILE A 121 21.52 -7.02 -10.70
N TYR A 122 21.87 -8.17 -11.29
CA TYR A 122 21.70 -9.47 -10.63
C TYR A 122 22.49 -9.58 -9.33
N ASP A 123 23.74 -9.14 -9.32
CA ASP A 123 24.57 -9.11 -8.11
C ASP A 123 23.99 -8.15 -7.07
N THR A 124 23.47 -6.99 -7.51
CA THR A 124 22.80 -6.04 -6.61
C THR A 124 21.55 -6.66 -5.98
N MET A 125 20.75 -7.42 -6.74
CA MET A 125 19.59 -8.14 -6.19
C MET A 125 19.97 -9.17 -5.13
N GLN A 126 21.16 -9.77 -5.19
CA GLN A 126 21.65 -10.69 -4.15
C GLN A 126 22.30 -9.96 -2.97
N PHE A 127 22.76 -8.73 -3.19
CA PHE A 127 23.40 -7.91 -2.16
C PHE A 127 22.38 -7.21 -1.26
N VAL A 128 21.24 -6.76 -1.80
CA VAL A 128 20.18 -6.13 -1.01
C VAL A 128 19.54 -7.14 -0.04
N GLN A 129 19.21 -6.68 1.16
CA GLN A 129 18.51 -7.47 2.17
C GLN A 129 17.03 -7.77 1.84
N PRO A 130 16.22 -6.83 1.31
CA PRO A 130 14.83 -7.12 0.96
C PRO A 130 14.70 -8.11 -0.20
N ASP A 131 13.69 -8.98 -0.14
CA ASP A 131 13.39 -9.92 -1.22
C ASP A 131 12.92 -9.18 -2.47
N VAL A 132 13.57 -9.46 -3.60
CA VAL A 132 13.24 -8.88 -4.91
C VAL A 132 12.39 -9.88 -5.71
N HIS A 133 11.10 -9.59 -5.81
CA HIS A 133 10.16 -10.33 -6.66
C HIS A 133 10.25 -9.80 -8.09
N THR A 134 10.52 -10.68 -9.05
CA THR A 134 10.55 -10.32 -10.47
C THR A 134 9.27 -10.78 -11.16
N ILE A 135 8.61 -9.86 -11.86
CA ILE A 135 7.38 -10.14 -12.62
C ILE A 135 7.65 -9.82 -14.08
N CYS A 136 7.67 -10.87 -14.91
CA CYS A 136 7.81 -10.71 -16.35
C CYS A 136 6.44 -10.42 -16.98
N MET A 137 6.26 -9.23 -17.57
CA MET A 137 4.96 -8.83 -18.12
C MET A 137 4.73 -9.25 -19.57
N ARG A 138 5.77 -9.30 -20.42
CA ARG A 138 5.58 -9.56 -21.86
C ARG A 138 6.77 -10.25 -22.54
N LEU A 139 7.94 -9.61 -22.55
CA LEU A 139 9.18 -10.17 -23.10
C LEU A 139 10.29 -10.02 -22.06
N ALA A 140 10.89 -11.14 -21.68
CA ALA A 140 12.18 -11.20 -20.99
C ALA A 140 13.10 -12.09 -21.82
N ALA A 141 13.94 -11.45 -22.63
CA ALA A 141 14.94 -12.12 -23.44
C ALA A 141 16.33 -11.99 -22.79
N SER A 142 17.21 -12.97 -23.04
CA SER A 142 18.58 -13.03 -22.50
C SER A 142 18.65 -13.25 -20.97
N ILE A 143 19.56 -12.56 -20.27
CA ILE A 143 19.96 -12.81 -18.87
C ILE A 143 18.80 -12.80 -17.86
N TYR A 144 17.75 -12.03 -18.13
CA TYR A 144 16.60 -11.91 -17.24
C TYR A 144 15.75 -13.20 -17.16
N ARG A 145 16.02 -14.18 -18.02
CA ARG A 145 15.35 -15.48 -18.00
C ARG A 145 15.88 -16.44 -16.94
N TYR A 146 17.07 -16.20 -16.36
CA TYR A 146 17.71 -17.16 -15.46
C TYR A 146 17.13 -17.17 -14.02
N ARG A 147 16.16 -16.29 -13.72
CA ARG A 147 15.48 -16.25 -12.42
C ARG A 147 14.04 -15.72 -12.54
N ILE A 148 13.26 -16.29 -13.47
CA ILE A 148 11.79 -16.27 -13.47
C ILE A 148 11.31 -17.66 -13.06
#